data_AF-A0A6P2ABD5-F1
#
_entry.id   AF-A0A6P2ABD5-F1
#
_cell.length_a   1.000
_cell.length_b   1.000
_cell.length_c   1.000
_cell.angle_alpha   90.00
_cell.angle_beta   90.00
_cell.angle_gamma   90.00
#
_symmetry.space_group_name_H-M   'P 1'
#
loop_
_entity.id
_entity.type
_entity.pdbx_description
1 polymer ?
#
loop_
_entity_poly.entity_id
_entity_poly.type
_entity_poly.pdbx_seq_one_letter_code
_entity_poly.pdbx_strand_id
1 'polypeptide(L)'
;MFLSNFKFKKIKPWVTLVLLVTTLVISTGFYKLSINIQELYPNFNPGLNLAYTTNLLSQNEREIRVLFYGQSITRDQWTEEVTRGLKRRFPQADIVSKNLAIGGFSSQLLVLNVERDLINFYPDLIIFHVYGAHDKYEQIIQKMRTLTTADIAIQTDHYAGSNSDWSRFMNQYFLPRMAEKYHCELINVRSIWQEYLSKHNYQPQELLRDNIHLNSHGNLLMSQIIKAYLVVNPQAQDIWEDRVKTYQVNRDIQWNNGQLNLEFVGNRVEAIASLFGEAEAEIFIDGKHPSEIPDLYSFTRANYDDTVDWPWDVSAPFRINWESPLQAEDWEIEILEIESTAENMLFNFKLTGSKTGFDGIGNNGEKFTSNSHRIVILPEDWWLKTVNYKVSPIKPGYQLRFSSKLLGTDIYQKPKFRGFHRESTVILAQGLTNEKHTLTIIPRESGKVPITAIRIYKPPLDPAKLNLEEINPEQWIEEKGKRMKN
;
A
#
# COMPACT_ATOMS: atom_id res chain seq x y z
N MET A 1 -12.17 70.18 4.10
CA MET A 1 -11.91 69.53 2.79
C MET A 1 -11.47 68.10 3.11
N PHE A 2 -12.16 67.00 2.89
CA PHE A 2 -13.39 66.65 2.17
C PHE A 2 -14.07 65.54 2.97
N LEU A 3 -15.36 65.72 3.31
CA LEU A 3 -16.27 64.63 3.65
C LEU A 3 -16.91 64.18 2.34
N SER A 4 -16.70 62.94 1.89
CA SER A 4 -17.46 62.35 0.79
C SER A 4 -18.33 61.17 1.27
N ASN A 5 -19.62 61.49 1.34
CA ASN A 5 -20.79 60.63 1.29
C ASN A 5 -20.58 59.23 0.67
N PHE A 6 -20.71 58.18 1.49
CA PHE A 6 -21.16 56.87 1.01
C PHE A 6 -22.66 56.72 1.29
N LYS A 7 -23.48 56.93 0.26
CA LYS A 7 -24.90 56.58 0.28
C LYS A 7 -25.04 55.06 0.09
N PHE A 8 -25.50 54.35 1.12
CA PHE A 8 -26.01 52.99 0.96
C PHE A 8 -27.22 53.01 0.02
N LYS A 9 -27.06 52.49 -1.20
CA LYS A 9 -28.19 52.19 -2.08
C LYS A 9 -29.00 51.07 -1.42
N LYS A 10 -30.28 51.33 -1.12
CA LYS A 10 -31.26 50.32 -0.73
C LYS A 10 -31.30 49.25 -1.82
N ILE A 11 -30.81 48.05 -1.49
CA ILE A 11 -30.94 46.86 -2.33
C ILE A 11 -32.45 46.56 -2.42
N LYS A 12 -32.99 46.47 -3.64
CA LYS A 12 -34.41 46.17 -3.87
C LYS A 12 -34.74 44.80 -3.25
N PRO A 13 -35.90 44.62 -2.58
CA PRO A 13 -36.22 43.38 -1.85
C PRO A 13 -36.20 42.11 -2.72
N TRP A 14 -36.39 42.25 -4.03
CA TRP A 14 -36.29 41.14 -5.00
C TRP A 14 -34.85 40.66 -5.24
N VAL A 15 -33.85 41.54 -5.10
CA VAL A 15 -32.43 41.16 -5.25
C VAL A 15 -31.96 40.37 -4.02
N THR A 16 -32.48 40.69 -2.84
CA THR A 16 -32.26 39.90 -1.62
C THR A 16 -32.95 38.53 -1.70
N LEU A 17 -34.13 38.44 -2.33
CA LEU A 17 -34.82 37.17 -2.57
C LEU A 17 -34.08 36.29 -3.58
N VAL A 18 -33.54 36.86 -4.67
CA VAL A 18 -32.74 36.11 -5.65
C VAL A 18 -31.42 35.64 -5.06
N LEU A 19 -30.75 36.45 -4.22
CA LEU A 19 -29.55 36.03 -3.47
C LEU A 19 -29.87 34.98 -2.40
N LEU A 20 -30.98 35.08 -1.66
CA LEU A 20 -31.39 34.04 -0.71
C LEU A 20 -31.79 32.75 -1.43
N VAL A 21 -32.48 32.82 -2.57
CA VAL A 21 -32.86 31.62 -3.35
C VAL A 21 -31.64 31.02 -4.06
N THR A 22 -30.67 31.79 -4.54
CA THR A 22 -29.40 31.21 -5.05
C THR A 22 -28.52 30.68 -3.93
N THR A 23 -28.46 31.32 -2.76
CA THR A 23 -27.71 30.78 -1.61
C THR A 23 -28.41 29.56 -1.01
N LEU A 24 -29.74 29.50 -1.05
CA LEU A 24 -30.52 28.32 -0.64
C LEU A 24 -30.44 27.20 -1.68
N VAL A 25 -30.45 27.49 -2.99
CA VAL A 25 -30.26 26.48 -4.05
C VAL A 25 -28.80 26.01 -4.12
N ILE A 26 -27.83 26.84 -3.75
CA ILE A 26 -26.43 26.42 -3.59
C ILE A 26 -26.23 25.68 -2.25
N SER A 27 -26.96 26.00 -1.18
CA SER A 27 -26.86 25.27 0.09
C SER A 27 -27.70 23.98 0.14
N THR A 28 -28.77 23.86 -0.64
CA THR A 28 -29.55 22.63 -0.83
C THR A 28 -29.09 21.82 -2.04
N GLY A 29 -28.36 22.40 -2.99
CA GLY A 29 -27.77 21.68 -4.15
C GLY A 29 -26.48 20.94 -3.80
N PHE A 30 -25.85 21.28 -2.69
CA PHE A 30 -24.75 20.53 -2.06
C PHE A 30 -25.25 19.75 -0.83
N TYR A 31 -26.43 19.11 -0.92
CA TYR A 31 -26.58 17.87 -0.17
C TYR A 31 -25.42 16.98 -0.62
N LYS A 32 -24.44 16.78 0.26
CA LYS A 32 -23.49 15.67 0.15
C LYS A 32 -24.36 14.46 -0.18
N LEU A 33 -24.31 13.95 -1.42
CA LEU A 33 -24.89 12.66 -1.75
C LEU A 33 -24.12 11.62 -0.94
N SER A 34 -24.54 11.38 0.29
CA SER A 34 -24.13 10.23 1.08
C SER A 34 -25.06 9.10 0.71
N ILE A 35 -24.54 8.13 -0.02
CA ILE A 35 -25.27 6.90 -0.33
C ILE A 35 -25.27 6.05 0.94
N ASN A 36 -26.45 5.79 1.51
CA ASN A 36 -26.57 4.92 2.68
C ASN A 36 -26.50 3.45 2.23
N ILE A 37 -25.32 2.84 2.38
CA ILE A 37 -25.09 1.46 1.93
C ILE A 37 -25.93 0.46 2.74
N GLN A 38 -26.21 0.72 4.01
CA GLN A 38 -27.09 -0.14 4.85
C GLN A 38 -28.52 -0.18 4.33
N GLU A 39 -29.05 0.94 3.87
CA GLU A 39 -30.38 1.01 3.25
C GLU A 39 -30.38 0.42 1.84
N LEU A 40 -29.31 0.67 1.09
CA LEU A 40 -29.14 0.15 -0.26
C LEU A 40 -29.09 -1.38 -0.26
N TYR A 41 -28.32 -1.98 0.66
CA TYR A 41 -28.05 -3.41 0.73
C TYR A 41 -28.09 -3.88 2.19
N PRO A 42 -29.24 -4.23 2.78
CA PRO A 42 -29.34 -4.45 4.23
C PRO A 42 -28.56 -5.64 4.81
N ASN A 43 -28.16 -6.59 3.97
CA ASN A 43 -27.63 -7.88 4.41
C ASN A 43 -26.09 -8.00 4.33
N PHE A 44 -25.32 -6.91 4.14
CA PHE A 44 -23.85 -7.02 4.29
C PHE A 44 -23.44 -6.98 5.76
N ASN A 45 -22.34 -7.66 6.07
CA ASN A 45 -21.76 -7.72 7.41
C ASN A 45 -20.34 -7.13 7.38
N PRO A 46 -20.18 -5.82 7.60
CA PRO A 46 -18.91 -5.14 7.39
C PRO A 46 -17.93 -5.33 8.55
N GLY A 47 -16.63 -5.34 8.24
CA GLY A 47 -15.55 -5.18 9.21
C GLY A 47 -15.28 -6.42 10.07
N LEU A 48 -15.80 -7.59 9.69
CA LEU A 48 -15.60 -8.85 10.41
C LEU A 48 -14.13 -9.24 10.52
N ASN A 49 -13.37 -9.02 9.45
CA ASN A 49 -11.96 -9.42 9.35
C ASN A 49 -11.00 -8.22 9.45
N LEU A 50 -11.44 -7.13 10.08
CA LEU A 50 -10.68 -5.88 10.26
C LEU A 50 -10.44 -5.51 11.73
N ALA A 51 -10.56 -6.48 12.65
CA ALA A 51 -10.50 -6.25 14.09
C ALA A 51 -9.21 -5.52 14.52
N TYR A 52 -8.05 -5.96 14.04
CA TYR A 52 -6.76 -5.37 14.42
C TYR A 52 -6.65 -3.91 14.01
N THR A 53 -6.90 -3.61 12.74
CA THR A 53 -6.81 -2.24 12.21
C THR A 53 -7.83 -1.33 12.90
N THR A 54 -9.06 -1.80 13.09
CA THR A 54 -10.10 -0.99 13.71
C THR A 54 -9.84 -0.76 15.21
N ASN A 55 -9.22 -1.72 15.89
CA ASN A 55 -8.69 -1.54 17.24
C ASN A 55 -7.58 -0.50 17.27
N LEU A 56 -6.59 -0.58 16.36
CA LEU A 56 -5.54 0.43 16.24
C LEU A 56 -6.11 1.82 15.97
N LEU A 57 -7.05 1.95 15.03
CA LEU A 57 -7.71 3.21 14.68
C LEU A 57 -8.50 3.82 15.85
N SER A 58 -8.96 2.98 16.77
CA SER A 58 -9.66 3.41 17.98
C SER A 58 -8.70 3.80 19.11
N GLN A 59 -7.41 3.46 18.99
CA GLN A 59 -6.35 3.78 19.94
C GLN A 59 -5.57 5.03 19.46
N ASN A 60 -5.20 5.91 20.40
CA ASN A 60 -4.78 7.29 20.12
C ASN A 60 -3.25 7.51 20.16
N GLU A 61 -2.44 6.55 19.70
CA GLU A 61 -0.99 6.65 19.95
C GLU A 61 -0.13 6.23 18.74
N ARG A 62 -0.57 5.29 17.92
CA ARG A 62 0.26 4.71 16.85
C ARG A 62 -0.03 5.33 15.48
N GLU A 63 1.02 5.51 14.67
CA GLU A 63 0.88 5.78 13.23
C GLU A 63 0.33 4.55 12.52
N ILE A 64 -0.78 4.72 11.80
CA ILE A 64 -1.49 3.65 11.09
C ILE A 64 -1.29 3.84 9.61
N ARG A 65 -0.74 2.81 8.96
CA ARG A 65 -0.37 2.85 7.53
C ARG A 65 -1.42 2.14 6.69
N VAL A 66 -2.13 2.89 5.85
CA VAL A 66 -3.15 2.37 4.92
C VAL A 66 -2.58 2.30 3.51
N LEU A 67 -2.55 1.12 2.92
CA LEU A 67 -2.11 0.91 1.54
C LEU A 67 -3.32 0.65 0.63
N PHE A 68 -3.49 1.47 -0.39
CA PHE A 68 -4.30 1.14 -1.55
C PHE A 68 -3.40 0.46 -2.58
N TYR A 69 -3.72 -0.78 -2.93
CA TYR A 69 -2.92 -1.60 -3.84
C TYR A 69 -3.78 -2.22 -4.93
N GLY A 70 -3.21 -2.39 -6.12
CA GLY A 70 -3.98 -2.86 -7.25
C GLY A 70 -3.56 -2.30 -8.60
N GLN A 71 -4.55 -2.03 -9.43
CA GLN A 71 -4.36 -1.53 -10.79
C GLN A 71 -5.04 -0.17 -11.04
N SER A 72 -5.31 0.17 -12.31
CA SER A 72 -5.76 1.51 -12.74
C SER A 72 -7.00 2.04 -12.00
N ILE A 73 -7.99 1.20 -11.70
CA ILE A 73 -9.19 1.64 -10.96
C ILE A 73 -8.83 2.07 -9.52
N THR A 74 -7.89 1.39 -8.89
CA THR A 74 -7.42 1.74 -7.55
C THR A 74 -6.68 3.08 -7.54
N ARG A 75 -6.17 3.57 -8.68
CA ARG A 75 -5.54 4.88 -8.77
C ARG A 75 -6.51 6.05 -8.79
N ASP A 76 -7.81 5.79 -8.93
CA ASP A 76 -8.81 6.84 -9.02
C ASP A 76 -9.07 7.52 -7.65
N GLN A 77 -9.74 8.67 -7.68
CA GLN A 77 -9.93 9.61 -6.56
C GLN A 77 -10.69 9.02 -5.35
N TRP A 78 -11.42 7.92 -5.52
CA TRP A 78 -12.14 7.29 -4.41
C TRP A 78 -11.23 6.91 -3.23
N THR A 79 -9.95 6.60 -3.49
CA THR A 79 -8.97 6.26 -2.44
C THR A 79 -8.73 7.42 -1.47
N GLU A 80 -8.59 8.65 -1.98
CA GLU A 80 -8.47 9.84 -1.16
C GLU A 80 -9.73 10.11 -0.32
N GLU A 81 -10.92 9.87 -0.91
CA GLU A 81 -12.20 10.00 -0.20
C GLU A 81 -12.33 8.99 0.94
N VAL A 82 -11.81 7.78 0.74
CA VAL A 82 -11.73 6.75 1.78
C VAL A 82 -10.78 7.20 2.90
N THR A 83 -9.57 7.67 2.58
CA THR A 83 -8.63 8.22 3.59
C THR A 83 -9.26 9.37 4.36
N ARG A 84 -9.90 10.32 3.67
CA ARG A 84 -10.61 11.43 4.31
C ARG A 84 -11.78 10.95 5.17
N GLY A 85 -12.46 9.89 4.75
CA GLY A 85 -13.49 9.20 5.52
C GLY A 85 -12.95 8.61 6.83
N LEU A 86 -11.85 7.87 6.76
CA LEU A 86 -11.18 7.27 7.93
C LEU A 86 -10.72 8.35 8.91
N LYS A 87 -10.03 9.40 8.45
CA LYS A 87 -9.59 10.51 9.29
C LYS A 87 -10.75 11.25 9.98
N ARG A 88 -11.91 11.34 9.32
CA ARG A 88 -13.12 11.91 9.94
C ARG A 88 -13.73 10.98 10.99
N ARG A 89 -13.72 9.67 10.74
CA ARG A 89 -14.29 8.65 11.64
C ARG A 89 -13.42 8.42 12.87
N PHE A 90 -12.11 8.48 12.69
CA PHE A 90 -11.09 8.28 13.72
C PHE A 90 -10.18 9.52 13.79
N PRO A 91 -10.69 10.66 14.29
CA PRO A 91 -9.96 11.93 14.26
C PRO A 91 -8.71 11.95 15.15
N GLN A 92 -8.61 11.01 16.08
CA GLN A 92 -7.48 10.85 16.99
C GLN A 92 -6.35 9.99 16.39
N ALA A 93 -6.67 9.14 15.41
CA ALA A 93 -5.69 8.25 14.79
C ALA A 93 -4.69 9.01 13.89
N ASP A 94 -3.40 8.67 13.99
CA ASP A 94 -2.36 9.22 13.10
C ASP A 94 -2.30 8.39 11.80
N ILE A 95 -3.20 8.70 10.86
CA ILE A 95 -3.36 7.93 9.62
C ILE A 95 -2.48 8.49 8.49
N VAL A 96 -1.61 7.64 7.97
CA VAL A 96 -0.85 7.86 6.73
C VAL A 96 -1.33 6.85 5.69
N SER A 97 -1.62 7.33 4.48
CA SER A 97 -2.03 6.46 3.37
C SER A 97 -1.11 6.60 2.17
N LYS A 98 -0.86 5.49 1.47
CA LYS A 98 -0.23 5.48 0.15
C LYS A 98 -1.07 4.73 -0.85
N ASN A 99 -1.00 5.15 -2.11
CA ASN A 99 -1.57 4.43 -3.23
C ASN A 99 -0.43 3.97 -4.14
N LEU A 100 -0.12 2.67 -4.09
CA LEU A 100 0.94 2.06 -4.89
C LEU A 100 0.37 1.20 -6.03
N ALA A 101 -0.90 1.39 -6.38
CA ALA A 101 -1.51 0.70 -7.52
C ALA A 101 -0.83 1.06 -8.85
N ILE A 102 -0.73 0.10 -9.77
CA ILE A 102 -0.02 0.25 -11.05
C ILE A 102 -1.01 0.06 -12.20
N GLY A 103 -1.23 1.11 -13.00
CA GLY A 103 -2.14 1.05 -14.14
C GLY A 103 -1.72 -0.03 -15.15
N GLY A 104 -2.67 -0.79 -15.70
CA GLY A 104 -2.37 -1.82 -16.71
C GLY A 104 -1.65 -3.08 -16.22
N PHE A 105 -1.35 -3.20 -14.92
CA PHE A 105 -0.74 -4.40 -14.36
C PHE A 105 -1.84 -5.33 -13.83
N SER A 106 -2.12 -6.39 -14.58
CA SER A 106 -2.91 -7.52 -14.07
C SER A 106 -2.14 -8.28 -13.00
N SER A 107 -2.79 -9.19 -12.27
CA SER A 107 -2.16 -9.96 -11.18
C SER A 107 -0.83 -10.61 -11.57
N GLN A 108 -0.70 -11.08 -12.82
CA GLN A 108 0.53 -11.70 -13.35
C GLN A 108 1.73 -10.76 -13.39
N LEU A 109 1.52 -9.46 -13.58
CA LEU A 109 2.58 -8.45 -13.57
C LEU A 109 2.71 -7.81 -12.19
N LEU A 110 1.58 -7.55 -11.52
CA LEU A 110 1.56 -6.91 -10.22
C LEU A 110 2.32 -7.72 -9.17
N VAL A 111 2.20 -9.06 -9.19
CA VAL A 111 2.87 -9.96 -8.24
C VAL A 111 4.40 -9.77 -8.18
N LEU A 112 5.01 -9.31 -9.28
CA LEU A 112 6.45 -9.07 -9.39
C LEU A 112 6.94 -7.87 -8.58
N ASN A 113 6.03 -7.01 -8.12
CA ASN A 113 6.33 -5.75 -7.42
C ASN A 113 5.91 -5.76 -5.95
N VAL A 114 5.03 -6.71 -5.58
CA VAL A 114 4.38 -6.76 -4.26
C VAL A 114 5.40 -6.71 -3.13
N GLU A 115 6.43 -7.54 -3.20
CA GLU A 115 7.38 -7.69 -2.09
C GLU A 115 8.11 -6.39 -1.79
N ARG A 116 8.70 -5.76 -2.81
CA ARG A 116 9.36 -4.46 -2.70
C ARG A 116 8.39 -3.42 -2.12
N ASP A 117 7.18 -3.31 -2.67
CA ASP A 117 6.25 -2.26 -2.28
C ASP A 117 5.74 -2.46 -0.84
N LEU A 118 5.45 -3.71 -0.44
CA LEU A 118 5.00 -4.05 0.90
C LEU A 118 6.09 -3.89 1.94
N ILE A 119 7.31 -4.36 1.67
CA ILE A 119 8.39 -4.32 2.66
C ILE A 119 8.90 -2.89 2.89
N ASN A 120 8.82 -2.01 1.89
CA ASN A 120 9.19 -0.60 2.05
C ASN A 120 8.14 0.21 2.82
N PHE A 121 6.84 -0.07 2.63
CA PHE A 121 5.78 0.69 3.29
C PHE A 121 5.32 0.08 4.62
N TYR A 122 5.28 -1.25 4.69
CA TYR A 122 4.82 -2.08 5.79
C TYR A 122 3.47 -1.61 6.37
N PRO A 123 2.36 -1.85 5.63
CA PRO A 123 1.03 -1.39 6.01
C PRO A 123 0.44 -2.11 7.23
N ASP A 124 -0.53 -1.46 7.86
CA ASP A 124 -1.44 -2.04 8.86
C ASP A 124 -2.79 -2.45 8.25
N LEU A 125 -3.18 -1.76 7.16
CA LEU A 125 -4.37 -2.08 6.37
C LEU A 125 -4.02 -2.07 4.89
N ILE A 126 -4.40 -3.12 4.17
CA ILE A 126 -4.30 -3.19 2.71
C ILE A 126 -5.71 -3.24 2.14
N ILE A 127 -6.05 -2.28 1.28
CA ILE A 127 -7.27 -2.29 0.46
C ILE A 127 -6.85 -2.67 -0.95
N PHE A 128 -7.26 -3.86 -1.40
CA PHE A 128 -6.69 -4.52 -2.57
C PHE A 128 -7.72 -4.86 -3.65
N HIS A 129 -7.36 -4.56 -4.91
CA HIS A 129 -8.10 -4.99 -6.10
C HIS A 129 -7.19 -5.17 -7.31
N VAL A 130 -7.31 -6.29 -8.01
CA VAL A 130 -6.66 -6.45 -9.30
C VAL A 130 -7.43 -7.45 -10.17
N TYR A 131 -7.51 -7.22 -11.48
CA TYR A 131 -7.92 -8.26 -12.42
C TYR A 131 -6.72 -9.12 -12.82
N GLY A 132 -6.96 -10.27 -13.43
CA GLY A 132 -5.92 -11.13 -13.98
C GLY A 132 -6.13 -12.58 -13.60
N ALA A 133 -5.08 -13.38 -13.68
CA ALA A 133 -5.12 -14.79 -13.31
C ALA A 133 -5.33 -14.98 -11.80
N HIS A 134 -6.13 -15.99 -11.46
CA HIS A 134 -6.53 -16.31 -10.10
C HIS A 134 -5.35 -16.85 -9.27
N ASP A 135 -4.50 -17.68 -9.85
CA ASP A 135 -3.30 -18.22 -9.19
C ASP A 135 -2.33 -17.10 -8.77
N LYS A 136 -2.10 -16.12 -9.64
CA LYS A 136 -1.25 -14.95 -9.33
C LYS A 136 -1.92 -14.02 -8.34
N TYR A 137 -3.25 -13.90 -8.36
CA TYR A 137 -3.98 -13.17 -7.33
C TYR A 137 -3.74 -13.80 -5.94
N GLU A 138 -3.86 -15.13 -5.83
CA GLU A 138 -3.59 -15.84 -4.59
C GLU A 138 -2.13 -15.63 -4.12
N GLN A 139 -1.15 -15.70 -5.03
CA GLN A 139 0.25 -15.42 -4.71
C GLN A 139 0.45 -14.01 -4.11
N ILE A 140 -0.30 -13.02 -4.58
CA ILE A 140 -0.26 -11.67 -4.02
C ILE A 140 -0.79 -11.66 -2.57
N ILE A 141 -1.92 -12.31 -2.31
CA ILE A 141 -2.48 -12.42 -0.94
C ILE A 141 -1.53 -13.18 -0.01
N GLN A 142 -0.93 -14.26 -0.50
CA GLN A 142 0.09 -15.02 0.22
C GLN A 142 1.27 -14.12 0.61
N LYS A 143 1.81 -13.34 -0.33
CA LYS A 143 2.88 -12.36 -0.05
C LYS A 143 2.45 -11.31 0.98
N MET A 144 1.22 -10.80 0.90
CA MET A 144 0.71 -9.85 1.91
C MET A 144 0.69 -10.47 3.32
N ARG A 145 0.28 -11.74 3.43
CA ARG A 145 0.19 -12.48 4.69
C ARG A 145 1.53 -12.98 5.23
N THR A 146 2.55 -13.13 4.40
CA THR A 146 3.90 -13.54 4.84
C THR A 146 4.84 -12.38 5.08
N LEU A 147 4.59 -11.21 4.49
CA LEU A 147 5.47 -10.04 4.60
C LEU A 147 4.95 -8.98 5.59
N THR A 148 3.66 -9.00 5.93
CA THR A 148 3.05 -7.96 6.78
C THR A 148 2.13 -8.55 7.82
N THR A 149 1.80 -7.74 8.82
CA THR A 149 0.80 -8.04 9.86
C THR A 149 -0.56 -7.39 9.56
N ALA A 150 -0.72 -6.84 8.35
CA ALA A 150 -1.89 -6.04 8.00
C ALA A 150 -3.20 -6.83 8.06
N ASP A 151 -4.30 -6.16 8.37
CA ASP A 151 -5.57 -6.63 7.86
C ASP A 151 -5.64 -6.38 6.35
N ILE A 152 -6.33 -7.27 5.64
CA ILE A 152 -6.47 -7.21 4.19
C ILE A 152 -7.95 -7.14 3.88
N ALA A 153 -8.35 -6.08 3.17
CA ALA A 153 -9.65 -5.96 2.57
C ALA A 153 -9.52 -6.13 1.06
N ILE A 154 -10.08 -7.21 0.54
CA ILE A 154 -10.18 -7.44 -0.91
C ILE A 154 -11.55 -7.03 -1.40
N GLN A 155 -11.64 -6.48 -2.60
CA GLN A 155 -12.94 -6.16 -3.20
C GLN A 155 -13.25 -7.06 -4.38
N THR A 156 -14.54 -7.37 -4.55
CA THR A 156 -15.08 -7.84 -5.84
C THR A 156 -15.00 -6.74 -6.89
N ASP A 157 -15.05 -7.10 -8.17
CA ASP A 157 -15.07 -6.17 -9.30
C ASP A 157 -16.33 -5.32 -9.30
N HIS A 158 -16.23 -4.03 -9.63
CA HIS A 158 -17.42 -3.24 -9.96
C HIS A 158 -18.11 -3.77 -11.23
N TYR A 159 -19.39 -3.47 -11.40
CA TYR A 159 -20.16 -3.94 -12.55
C TYR A 159 -20.08 -2.93 -13.70
N ALA A 160 -19.39 -3.32 -14.77
CA ALA A 160 -19.25 -2.54 -16.01
C ALA A 160 -20.16 -3.03 -17.16
N GLY A 161 -21.26 -3.73 -16.85
CA GLY A 161 -22.21 -4.25 -17.85
C GLY A 161 -21.89 -5.64 -18.39
N SER A 162 -20.72 -6.19 -18.08
CA SER A 162 -20.30 -7.55 -18.48
C SER A 162 -20.40 -8.55 -17.32
N ASN A 163 -20.96 -9.73 -17.61
CA ASN A 163 -20.97 -10.91 -16.75
C ASN A 163 -20.37 -12.11 -17.50
N SER A 164 -19.12 -12.00 -17.97
CA SER A 164 -18.42 -13.14 -18.56
C SER A 164 -18.29 -14.29 -17.56
N ASP A 165 -18.08 -15.52 -18.04
CA ASP A 165 -17.89 -16.68 -17.16
C ASP A 165 -16.69 -16.47 -16.22
N TRP A 166 -15.60 -15.87 -16.72
CA TRP A 166 -14.47 -15.47 -15.89
C TRP A 166 -14.85 -14.48 -14.78
N SER A 167 -15.63 -13.44 -15.11
CA SER A 167 -16.09 -12.46 -14.12
C SER A 167 -16.98 -13.12 -13.06
N ARG A 168 -17.86 -14.04 -13.45
CA ARG A 168 -18.68 -14.80 -12.48
C ARG A 168 -17.81 -15.69 -11.61
N PHE A 169 -16.86 -16.42 -12.19
CA PHE A 169 -15.91 -17.25 -11.45
C PHE A 169 -15.14 -16.44 -10.40
N MET A 170 -14.52 -15.32 -10.80
CA MET A 170 -13.76 -14.49 -9.89
C MET A 170 -14.62 -13.95 -8.75
N ASN A 171 -15.78 -13.37 -9.06
CA ASN A 171 -16.57 -12.64 -8.07
C ASN A 171 -17.49 -13.52 -7.20
N GLN A 172 -17.98 -14.64 -7.74
CA GLN A 172 -18.96 -15.49 -7.04
C GLN A 172 -18.32 -16.71 -6.37
N TYR A 173 -17.09 -17.07 -6.75
CA TYR A 173 -16.42 -18.25 -6.22
C TYR A 173 -15.02 -17.94 -5.70
N PHE A 174 -14.12 -17.48 -6.57
CA PHE A 174 -12.70 -17.37 -6.20
C PHE A 174 -12.46 -16.32 -5.10
N LEU A 175 -12.88 -15.07 -5.28
CA LEU A 175 -12.64 -13.99 -4.31
C LEU A 175 -13.28 -14.26 -2.94
N PRO A 176 -14.55 -14.71 -2.83
CA PRO A 176 -15.11 -15.13 -1.55
C PRO A 176 -14.29 -16.23 -0.87
N ARG A 177 -13.82 -17.22 -1.63
CA ARG A 177 -13.02 -18.34 -1.12
C ARG A 177 -11.64 -17.89 -0.66
N MET A 178 -10.99 -16.96 -1.38
CA MET A 178 -9.74 -16.35 -0.94
C MET A 178 -9.92 -15.54 0.35
N ALA A 179 -11.02 -14.78 0.45
CA ALA A 179 -11.33 -14.04 1.67
C ALA A 179 -11.52 -14.98 2.87
N GLU A 180 -12.20 -16.12 2.69
CA GLU A 180 -12.33 -17.14 3.72
C GLU A 180 -10.98 -17.78 4.07
N LYS A 181 -10.27 -18.34 3.07
CA LYS A 181 -9.00 -19.06 3.25
C LYS A 181 -7.92 -18.22 3.94
N TYR A 182 -7.84 -16.94 3.60
CA TYR A 182 -6.83 -16.02 4.10
C TYR A 182 -7.36 -15.00 5.11
N HIS A 183 -8.58 -15.20 5.61
CA HIS A 183 -9.28 -14.31 6.54
C HIS A 183 -9.17 -12.82 6.15
N CYS A 184 -9.44 -12.53 4.88
CA CYS A 184 -9.55 -11.17 4.38
C CYS A 184 -10.98 -10.66 4.54
N GLU A 185 -11.15 -9.36 4.71
CA GLU A 185 -12.45 -8.72 4.56
C GLU A 185 -12.85 -8.76 3.08
N LEU A 186 -14.02 -9.30 2.75
CA LEU A 186 -14.56 -9.27 1.39
C LEU A 186 -15.50 -8.07 1.25
N ILE A 187 -15.05 -7.03 0.55
CA ILE A 187 -15.90 -5.89 0.21
C ILE A 187 -16.69 -6.24 -1.06
N ASN A 188 -17.99 -6.50 -0.90
CA ASN A 188 -18.88 -6.88 -2.01
C ASN A 188 -19.32 -5.66 -2.85
N VAL A 189 -18.35 -5.03 -3.50
CA VAL A 189 -18.58 -3.94 -4.45
C VAL A 189 -19.54 -4.34 -5.54
N ARG A 190 -19.40 -5.53 -6.14
CA ARG A 190 -20.16 -5.93 -7.33
C ARG A 190 -21.66 -5.91 -7.09
N SER A 191 -22.12 -6.62 -6.05
CA SER A 191 -23.55 -6.73 -5.77
C SER A 191 -24.15 -5.38 -5.36
N ILE A 192 -23.44 -4.62 -4.51
CA ILE A 192 -23.92 -3.30 -4.08
C ILE A 192 -23.99 -2.32 -5.27
N TRP A 193 -23.01 -2.40 -6.18
CA TRP A 193 -23.00 -1.61 -7.41
C TRP A 193 -24.16 -1.94 -8.35
N GLN A 194 -24.46 -3.23 -8.53
CA GLN A 194 -25.61 -3.68 -9.31
C GLN A 194 -26.94 -3.24 -8.70
N GLU A 195 -27.07 -3.33 -7.38
CA GLU A 195 -28.26 -2.87 -6.66
C GLU A 195 -28.45 -1.35 -6.82
N TYR A 196 -27.35 -0.59 -6.75
CA TYR A 196 -27.37 0.85 -7.00
C TYR A 196 -27.86 1.18 -8.40
N LEU A 197 -27.30 0.55 -9.42
CA LEU A 197 -27.73 0.76 -10.81
C LEU A 197 -29.22 0.41 -10.99
N SER A 198 -29.66 -0.72 -10.42
CA SER A 198 -31.05 -1.18 -10.48
C SER A 198 -32.03 -0.20 -9.83
N LYS A 199 -31.80 0.18 -8.56
CA LYS A 199 -32.70 1.08 -7.82
C LYS A 199 -32.82 2.47 -8.45
N HIS A 200 -31.78 2.93 -9.12
CA HIS A 200 -31.74 4.24 -9.77
C HIS A 200 -32.03 4.20 -11.27
N ASN A 201 -32.27 3.01 -11.84
CA ASN A 201 -32.46 2.79 -13.27
C ASN A 201 -31.32 3.35 -14.12
N TYR A 202 -30.09 3.21 -13.63
CA TYR A 202 -28.87 3.63 -14.34
C TYR A 202 -28.30 2.49 -15.19
N GLN A 203 -27.72 2.85 -16.32
CA GLN A 203 -26.83 1.98 -17.08
C GLN A 203 -25.41 2.03 -16.50
N PRO A 204 -24.63 0.93 -16.60
CA PRO A 204 -23.27 0.88 -16.08
C PRO A 204 -22.38 2.04 -16.55
N GLN A 205 -22.50 2.46 -17.81
CA GLN A 205 -21.71 3.54 -18.43
C GLN A 205 -21.93 4.90 -17.75
N GLU A 206 -23.05 5.10 -17.05
CA GLU A 206 -23.31 6.34 -16.30
C GLU A 206 -22.38 6.50 -15.09
N LEU A 207 -21.72 5.42 -14.65
CA LEU A 207 -20.72 5.45 -13.58
C LEU A 207 -19.28 5.36 -14.08
N LEU A 208 -19.08 5.29 -15.40
CA LEU A 208 -17.78 5.08 -16.03
C LEU A 208 -17.41 6.25 -16.96
N ARG A 209 -16.12 6.53 -17.09
CA ARG A 209 -15.59 7.51 -18.06
C ARG A 209 -15.23 6.86 -19.40
N ASP A 210 -15.01 5.55 -19.36
CA ASP A 210 -14.80 4.68 -20.51
C ASP A 210 -15.49 3.33 -20.26
N ASN A 211 -15.02 2.24 -20.85
CA ASN A 211 -15.65 0.92 -20.68
C ASN A 211 -15.40 0.28 -19.32
N ILE A 212 -14.50 0.81 -18.48
CA ILE A 212 -14.13 0.17 -17.21
C ILE A 212 -13.75 1.16 -16.10
N HIS A 213 -13.14 2.30 -16.40
CA HIS A 213 -12.66 3.24 -15.40
C HIS A 213 -13.78 4.17 -14.92
N LEU A 214 -13.71 4.57 -13.66
CA LEU A 214 -14.81 5.26 -12.99
C LEU A 214 -14.87 6.74 -13.42
N ASN A 215 -16.07 7.28 -13.59
CA ASN A 215 -16.23 8.75 -13.60
C ASN A 215 -16.36 9.28 -12.16
N SER A 216 -16.67 10.57 -11.98
CA SER A 216 -16.84 11.16 -10.64
C SER A 216 -17.95 10.50 -9.82
N HIS A 217 -19.05 10.06 -10.46
CA HIS A 217 -20.15 9.37 -9.80
C HIS A 217 -19.76 7.94 -9.41
N GLY A 218 -19.09 7.20 -10.29
CA GLY A 218 -18.53 5.89 -9.95
C GLY A 218 -17.52 5.97 -8.80
N ASN A 219 -16.67 7.00 -8.77
CA ASN A 219 -15.75 7.26 -7.65
C ASN A 219 -16.49 7.53 -6.34
N LEU A 220 -17.57 8.33 -6.39
CA LEU A 220 -18.41 8.57 -5.23
C LEU A 220 -18.97 7.24 -4.69
N LEU A 221 -19.62 6.44 -5.55
CA LEU A 221 -20.20 5.16 -5.16
C LEU A 221 -19.15 4.21 -4.58
N MET A 222 -18.02 4.01 -5.28
CA MET A 222 -16.91 3.18 -4.82
C MET A 222 -16.47 3.61 -3.42
N SER A 223 -16.22 4.91 -3.21
CA SER A 223 -15.78 5.42 -1.90
C SER A 223 -16.81 5.13 -0.80
N GLN A 224 -18.11 5.27 -1.07
CA GLN A 224 -19.16 5.02 -0.07
C GLN A 224 -19.24 3.53 0.29
N ILE A 225 -19.14 2.65 -0.70
CA ILE A 225 -19.11 1.20 -0.49
C ILE A 225 -17.90 0.85 0.40
N ILE A 226 -16.68 1.22 0.01
CA ILE A 226 -15.47 0.88 0.78
C ILE A 226 -15.56 1.43 2.20
N LYS A 227 -15.95 2.70 2.38
CA LYS A 227 -16.09 3.32 3.72
C LYS A 227 -17.14 2.61 4.59
N ALA A 228 -18.15 1.97 4.02
CA ALA A 228 -19.16 1.24 4.78
C ALA A 228 -18.60 -0.06 5.39
N TYR A 229 -17.58 -0.66 4.77
CA TYR A 229 -16.89 -1.84 5.28
C TYR A 229 -15.81 -1.51 6.32
N LEU A 230 -15.23 -0.31 6.27
CA LEU A 230 -14.20 0.13 7.20
C LEU A 230 -14.79 0.71 8.50
N VAL A 231 -15.43 -0.16 9.28
CA VAL A 231 -16.10 0.16 10.56
C VAL A 231 -15.72 -0.85 11.63
N VAL A 232 -15.81 -0.44 12.91
CA VAL A 232 -15.68 -1.37 14.03
C VAL A 232 -16.89 -2.31 14.02
N ASN A 233 -16.62 -3.62 13.97
CA ASN A 233 -17.65 -4.63 14.13
C ASN A 233 -17.51 -5.29 15.51
N PRO A 234 -18.55 -5.23 16.38
CA PRO A 234 -18.49 -5.84 17.72
C PRO A 234 -18.30 -7.36 17.73
N GLN A 235 -18.55 -8.04 16.61
CA GLN A 235 -18.37 -9.48 16.45
C GLN A 235 -17.01 -9.84 15.86
N ALA A 236 -16.24 -8.86 15.37
CA ALA A 236 -14.92 -9.11 14.79
C ALA A 236 -13.95 -9.59 15.87
N GLN A 237 -13.19 -10.63 15.54
CA GLN A 237 -12.12 -11.16 16.38
C GLN A 237 -10.83 -11.18 15.57
N ASP A 238 -9.74 -10.71 16.18
CA ASP A 238 -8.43 -10.90 15.59
C ASP A 238 -7.98 -12.33 15.84
N ILE A 239 -8.06 -13.19 14.84
CA ILE A 239 -7.62 -14.59 14.97
C ILE A 239 -6.09 -14.74 15.06
N TRP A 240 -5.34 -13.66 14.81
CA TRP A 240 -3.88 -13.63 14.88
C TRP A 240 -3.41 -12.70 15.99
N GLU A 241 -3.92 -12.89 17.21
CA GLU A 241 -3.64 -12.00 18.36
C GLU A 241 -2.14 -11.77 18.63
N ASP A 242 -1.29 -12.74 18.29
CA ASP A 242 0.17 -12.67 18.48
C ASP A 242 0.94 -12.03 17.31
N ARG A 243 0.26 -11.52 16.27
CA ARG A 243 0.94 -10.95 15.10
C ARG A 243 1.69 -9.65 15.40
N VAL A 244 1.30 -8.92 16.43
CA VAL A 244 2.06 -7.77 16.94
C VAL A 244 2.10 -7.83 18.46
N LYS A 245 3.31 -7.83 19.02
CA LYS A 245 3.52 -7.93 20.47
C LYS A 245 4.45 -6.85 20.96
N THR A 246 4.06 -6.17 22.04
CA THR A 246 4.87 -5.13 22.68
C THR A 246 5.37 -5.60 24.04
N TYR A 247 6.69 -5.57 24.22
CA TYR A 247 7.39 -5.91 25.46
C TYR A 247 7.80 -4.63 26.17
N GLN A 248 7.23 -4.38 27.34
CA GLN A 248 7.52 -3.20 28.16
C GLN A 248 8.86 -3.39 28.89
N VAL A 249 9.74 -2.40 28.79
CA VAL A 249 11.02 -2.38 29.51
C VAL A 249 10.75 -2.19 31.01
N ASN A 250 11.45 -2.96 31.83
CA ASN A 250 11.28 -3.10 33.30
C ASN A 250 10.01 -3.83 33.75
N ARG A 251 9.20 -4.35 32.82
CA ARG A 251 8.07 -5.24 33.13
C ARG A 251 8.24 -6.61 32.50
N ASP A 252 8.38 -6.63 31.17
CA ASP A 252 8.46 -7.85 30.36
C ASP A 252 9.92 -8.17 29.97
N ILE A 253 10.76 -7.14 29.78
CA ILE A 253 12.20 -7.25 29.50
C ILE A 253 13.01 -6.30 30.39
N GLN A 254 14.24 -6.68 30.77
CA GLN A 254 15.07 -5.90 31.70
C GLN A 254 16.49 -5.71 31.17
N TRP A 255 17.09 -4.58 31.55
CA TRP A 255 18.51 -4.34 31.35
C TRP A 255 19.33 -5.21 32.31
N ASN A 256 20.15 -6.11 31.77
CA ASN A 256 21.02 -7.00 32.53
C ASN A 256 22.47 -6.77 32.09
N ASN A 257 23.37 -6.54 33.06
CA ASN A 257 24.78 -6.28 32.80
C ASN A 257 25.02 -5.16 31.75
N GLY A 258 24.18 -4.13 31.76
CA GLY A 258 24.29 -3.00 30.83
C GLY A 258 23.73 -3.27 29.43
N GLN A 259 23.03 -4.38 29.18
CA GLN A 259 22.45 -4.70 27.87
C GLN A 259 20.98 -5.09 27.99
N LEU A 260 20.21 -4.86 26.93
CA LEU A 260 18.83 -5.35 26.81
C LEU A 260 18.82 -6.47 25.77
N ASN A 261 18.30 -7.65 26.15
CA ASN A 261 18.24 -8.81 25.28
C ASN A 261 16.79 -9.30 25.15
N LEU A 262 16.37 -9.67 23.94
CA LEU A 262 15.04 -10.21 23.66
C LEU A 262 15.12 -11.26 22.55
N GLU A 263 14.68 -12.48 22.83
CA GLU A 263 14.36 -13.45 21.77
C GLU A 263 12.97 -13.17 21.22
N PHE A 264 12.81 -13.24 19.89
CA PHE A 264 11.52 -13.01 19.26
C PHE A 264 11.35 -13.86 17.99
N VAL A 265 10.11 -13.98 17.52
CA VAL A 265 9.78 -14.49 16.19
C VAL A 265 9.07 -13.39 15.43
N GLY A 266 9.55 -13.04 14.24
CA GLY A 266 8.94 -11.98 13.45
C GLY A 266 9.86 -11.37 12.41
N ASN A 267 9.32 -10.51 11.56
CA ASN A 267 10.06 -9.89 10.46
C ASN A 267 10.38 -8.40 10.67
N ARG A 268 9.87 -7.78 11.74
CA ARG A 268 10.11 -6.37 12.05
C ARG A 268 10.15 -6.13 13.56
N VAL A 269 11.05 -5.24 13.95
CA VAL A 269 11.26 -4.80 15.33
C VAL A 269 11.34 -3.29 15.40
N GLU A 270 10.62 -2.71 16.37
CA GLU A 270 10.66 -1.29 16.67
C GLU A 270 10.97 -1.03 18.13
N ALA A 271 11.73 0.04 18.40
CA ALA A 271 11.84 0.63 19.72
C ALA A 271 10.82 1.77 19.87
N ILE A 272 10.08 1.77 20.98
CA ILE A 272 9.19 2.86 21.38
C ILE A 272 9.96 3.74 22.36
N ALA A 273 10.11 5.02 22.00
CA ALA A 273 10.95 5.95 22.74
C ALA A 273 10.31 6.40 24.05
N SER A 274 11.14 6.58 25.08
CA SER A 274 10.79 7.25 26.34
C SER A 274 11.01 8.76 26.21
N LEU A 275 10.24 9.57 26.95
CA LEU A 275 10.47 11.02 27.06
C LEU A 275 11.80 11.38 27.72
N PHE A 276 12.32 10.49 28.57
CA PHE A 276 13.52 10.72 29.39
C PHE A 276 14.71 9.89 28.92
N GLY A 277 15.89 10.51 28.93
CA GLY A 277 17.15 9.94 28.44
C GLY A 277 17.47 10.43 27.03
N GLU A 278 18.75 10.41 26.67
CA GLU A 278 19.28 10.81 25.36
C GLU A 278 20.39 9.86 24.87
N ALA A 279 20.80 8.87 25.68
CA ALA A 279 21.93 8.01 25.35
C ALA A 279 21.64 7.14 24.12
N GLU A 280 22.62 7.06 23.22
CA GLU A 280 22.57 6.19 22.05
C GLU A 280 22.87 4.74 22.42
N ALA A 281 22.42 3.81 21.58
CA ALA A 281 22.74 2.39 21.73
C ALA A 281 23.00 1.71 20.40
N GLU A 282 23.96 0.80 20.38
CA GLU A 282 24.20 -0.14 19.29
C GLU A 282 23.12 -1.22 19.27
N ILE A 283 22.72 -1.58 18.06
CA ILE A 283 21.66 -2.54 17.78
C ILE A 283 22.26 -3.73 17.06
N PHE A 284 21.95 -4.91 17.58
CA PHE A 284 22.33 -6.18 16.98
C PHE A 284 21.10 -7.07 16.82
N ILE A 285 20.98 -7.67 15.65
CA ILE A 285 20.06 -8.77 15.37
C ILE A 285 20.92 -10.00 15.08
N ASP A 286 20.76 -11.06 15.86
CA ASP A 286 21.54 -12.30 15.74
C ASP A 286 23.06 -12.06 15.77
N GLY A 287 23.47 -11.11 16.62
CA GLY A 287 24.88 -10.72 16.81
C GLY A 287 25.47 -9.87 15.69
N LYS A 288 24.67 -9.43 14.71
CA LYS A 288 25.09 -8.55 13.61
C LYS A 288 24.40 -7.21 13.65
N HIS A 289 25.06 -6.16 13.20
CA HIS A 289 24.36 -4.91 12.95
C HIS A 289 23.33 -5.07 11.83
N PRO A 290 22.18 -4.36 11.89
CA PRO A 290 21.21 -4.33 10.81
C PRO A 290 21.80 -4.08 9.41
N SER A 291 22.80 -3.20 9.27
CA SER A 291 23.46 -2.95 7.99
C SER A 291 24.25 -4.14 7.42
N GLU A 292 24.57 -5.14 8.24
CA GLU A 292 25.27 -6.36 7.86
C GLU A 292 24.32 -7.51 7.48
N ILE A 293 22.99 -7.29 7.56
CA ILE A 293 21.97 -8.30 7.26
C ILE A 293 21.38 -8.03 5.87
N PRO A 294 21.62 -8.91 4.88
CA PRO A 294 21.17 -8.69 3.49
C PRO A 294 19.65 -8.51 3.34
N ASP A 295 18.85 -9.21 4.16
CA ASP A 295 17.38 -9.19 4.10
C ASP A 295 16.79 -7.83 4.47
N LEU A 296 17.57 -6.99 5.16
CA LEU A 296 17.14 -5.65 5.57
C LEU A 296 17.36 -4.61 4.48
N TYR A 297 17.57 -5.01 3.22
CA TYR A 297 17.69 -4.10 2.10
C TYR A 297 16.54 -4.25 1.11
N SER A 298 16.08 -3.11 0.59
CA SER A 298 15.09 -3.10 -0.49
C SER A 298 15.35 -1.95 -1.45
N PHE A 299 15.10 -2.18 -2.74
CA PHE A 299 15.15 -1.13 -3.74
C PHE A 299 13.90 -0.25 -3.69
N THR A 300 14.02 1.03 -4.01
CA THR A 300 12.87 1.87 -4.35
C THR A 300 12.42 1.63 -5.80
N ARG A 301 11.20 2.08 -6.13
CA ARG A 301 10.79 2.24 -7.53
C ARG A 301 11.66 3.31 -8.19
N ALA A 302 12.22 3.03 -9.36
CA ALA A 302 13.03 4.01 -10.08
C ALA A 302 12.19 5.18 -10.60
N ASN A 303 12.71 6.39 -10.43
CA ASN A 303 12.08 7.69 -10.76
C ASN A 303 10.66 7.88 -10.21
N TYR A 304 10.30 7.20 -9.11
CA TYR A 304 8.98 7.37 -8.50
C TYR A 304 8.96 8.51 -7.49
N ASP A 305 8.01 9.44 -7.63
CA ASP A 305 7.84 10.58 -6.73
C ASP A 305 6.37 10.91 -6.39
N ASP A 306 5.49 9.90 -6.26
CA ASP A 306 4.04 10.03 -5.99
C ASP A 306 3.25 10.89 -7.03
N THR A 307 3.90 11.67 -7.90
CA THR A 307 3.26 12.58 -8.87
C THR A 307 3.24 12.05 -10.30
N VAL A 308 4.08 11.05 -10.59
CA VAL A 308 4.18 10.39 -11.90
C VAL A 308 3.33 9.12 -12.00
N ASP A 309 2.86 8.81 -13.20
CA ASP A 309 2.27 7.50 -13.51
C ASP A 309 3.37 6.45 -13.67
N TRP A 310 3.71 5.74 -12.60
CA TRP A 310 4.75 4.72 -12.65
C TRP A 310 4.22 3.35 -13.14
N PRO A 311 4.95 2.63 -14.01
CA PRO A 311 6.23 3.00 -14.66
C PRO A 311 6.07 3.77 -15.99
N TRP A 312 4.84 4.07 -16.40
CA TRP A 312 4.49 4.56 -17.75
C TRP A 312 5.05 5.93 -18.15
N ASP A 313 5.13 6.87 -17.20
CA ASP A 313 5.63 8.22 -17.45
C ASP A 313 7.16 8.31 -17.35
N VAL A 314 7.81 7.28 -16.81
CA VAL A 314 9.25 7.33 -16.49
C VAL A 314 10.09 6.30 -17.24
N SER A 315 9.47 5.25 -17.81
CA SER A 315 10.14 4.09 -18.42
C SER A 315 11.30 3.56 -17.59
N ALA A 316 11.02 2.60 -16.71
CA ALA A 316 11.94 2.20 -15.66
C ALA A 316 12.15 0.68 -15.61
N PRO A 317 13.26 0.19 -15.04
CA PRO A 317 13.32 -1.17 -14.55
C PRO A 317 12.28 -1.30 -13.43
N PHE A 318 11.29 -2.17 -13.62
CA PHE A 318 10.26 -2.43 -12.62
C PHE A 318 10.67 -3.55 -11.67
N ARG A 319 11.70 -4.33 -12.00
CA ARG A 319 12.45 -5.21 -11.11
C ARG A 319 13.94 -4.88 -11.17
N ILE A 320 14.60 -4.99 -10.03
CA ILE A 320 16.04 -4.83 -9.88
C ILE A 320 16.49 -5.94 -8.94
N ASN A 321 17.42 -6.77 -9.42
CA ASN A 321 17.95 -7.93 -8.70
C ASN A 321 19.38 -7.64 -8.26
N TRP A 322 19.98 -8.58 -7.51
CA TRP A 322 21.36 -8.48 -7.03
C TRP A 322 21.96 -9.87 -6.83
N GLU A 323 23.28 -9.96 -6.92
CA GLU A 323 24.06 -11.20 -6.69
C GLU A 323 25.08 -11.04 -5.54
N SER A 324 25.32 -9.82 -5.08
CA SER A 324 26.16 -9.48 -3.92
C SER A 324 25.36 -8.73 -2.85
N PRO A 325 25.74 -8.80 -1.56
CA PRO A 325 25.11 -8.04 -0.50
C PRO A 325 25.00 -6.54 -0.83
N LEU A 326 23.79 -6.03 -0.66
CA LEU A 326 23.48 -4.62 -0.88
C LEU A 326 24.09 -3.76 0.23
N GLN A 327 24.30 -2.49 -0.09
CA GLN A 327 24.59 -1.43 0.87
C GLN A 327 23.62 -0.28 0.65
N ALA A 328 23.40 0.53 1.68
CA ALA A 328 22.50 1.67 1.56
C ALA A 328 23.14 2.74 0.67
N GLU A 329 22.61 2.96 -0.53
CA GLU A 329 23.10 3.97 -1.45
C GLU A 329 22.07 4.36 -2.52
N ASP A 330 22.24 5.55 -3.08
CA ASP A 330 21.52 5.99 -4.27
C ASP A 330 22.24 5.54 -5.53
N TRP A 331 21.47 5.13 -6.54
CA TRP A 331 21.91 4.64 -7.83
C TRP A 331 21.36 5.53 -8.95
N GLU A 332 22.17 5.73 -9.98
CA GLU A 332 21.81 6.42 -11.21
C GLU A 332 22.16 5.56 -12.42
N ILE A 333 21.17 5.35 -13.28
CA ILE A 333 21.34 4.85 -14.65
C ILE A 333 21.23 6.05 -15.59
N GLU A 334 22.30 6.34 -16.32
CA GLU A 334 22.34 7.35 -17.38
C GLU A 334 22.27 6.66 -18.73
N ILE A 335 21.27 7.04 -19.54
CA ILE A 335 21.13 6.54 -20.92
C ILE A 335 22.19 7.21 -21.79
N LEU A 336 23.06 6.43 -22.42
CA LEU A 336 24.19 6.95 -23.23
C LEU A 336 23.79 7.12 -24.69
N GLU A 337 23.23 6.07 -25.28
CA GLU A 337 22.94 5.99 -26.71
C GLU A 337 21.68 5.14 -26.93
N ILE A 338 20.87 5.50 -27.92
CA ILE A 338 19.73 4.69 -28.37
C ILE A 338 20.11 4.02 -29.69
N GLU A 339 20.10 2.70 -29.69
CA GLU A 339 20.40 1.86 -30.86
C GLU A 339 19.17 1.68 -31.74
N SER A 340 17.98 1.58 -31.14
CA SER A 340 16.72 1.54 -31.90
C SER A 340 15.55 2.17 -31.13
N THR A 341 14.64 2.81 -31.87
CA THR A 341 13.52 3.61 -31.34
C THR A 341 12.15 2.97 -31.54
N ALA A 342 12.09 1.76 -32.12
CA ALA A 342 10.86 1.03 -32.39
C ALA A 342 10.36 0.28 -31.12
N GLU A 343 9.34 -0.57 -31.27
CA GLU A 343 8.67 -1.32 -30.18
C GLU A 343 9.63 -2.07 -29.22
N ASN A 344 10.84 -2.39 -29.68
CA ASN A 344 11.94 -2.96 -28.89
C ASN A 344 13.03 -1.90 -28.71
N MET A 345 12.75 -0.84 -27.96
CA MET A 345 13.72 0.22 -27.71
C MET A 345 14.99 -0.37 -27.08
N LEU A 346 16.12 -0.23 -27.78
CA LEU A 346 17.43 -0.71 -27.34
C LEU A 346 18.33 0.50 -27.08
N PHE A 347 19.04 0.49 -25.96
CA PHE A 347 19.91 1.55 -25.54
C PHE A 347 21.04 1.03 -24.66
N ASN A 348 22.17 1.71 -24.74
CA ASN A 348 23.30 1.55 -23.83
C ASN A 348 23.15 2.52 -22.67
N PHE A 349 23.52 2.07 -21.48
CA PHE A 349 23.43 2.86 -20.27
C PHE A 349 24.67 2.69 -19.39
N LYS A 350 24.92 3.69 -18.55
CA LYS A 350 25.96 3.69 -17.52
C LYS A 350 25.29 3.62 -16.15
N LEU A 351 25.81 2.78 -15.27
CA LEU A 351 25.38 2.72 -13.86
C LEU A 351 26.41 3.41 -12.96
N THR A 352 25.93 4.24 -12.04
CA THR A 352 26.75 4.88 -10.99
C THR A 352 26.05 4.75 -9.65
N GLY A 353 26.77 4.30 -8.62
CA GLY A 353 26.34 4.34 -7.23
C GLY A 353 26.95 5.53 -6.48
N SER A 354 26.19 6.14 -5.58
CA SER A 354 26.67 7.26 -4.74
C SER A 354 27.82 6.89 -3.80
N LYS A 355 27.95 5.59 -3.45
CA LYS A 355 29.07 5.06 -2.67
C LYS A 355 29.98 4.18 -3.52
N THR A 356 29.41 3.39 -4.42
CA THR A 356 30.16 2.48 -5.29
C THR A 356 30.94 3.22 -6.39
N GLY A 357 30.49 4.40 -6.82
CA GLY A 357 31.05 5.11 -7.97
C GLY A 357 30.56 4.50 -9.28
N PHE A 358 31.34 4.63 -10.35
CA PHE A 358 31.03 3.98 -11.63
C PHE A 358 30.97 2.47 -11.46
N ASP A 359 29.87 1.85 -11.87
CA ASP A 359 29.60 0.43 -11.59
C ASP A 359 29.20 -0.38 -12.83
N GLY A 360 29.51 0.13 -14.02
CA GLY A 360 29.42 -0.62 -15.28
C GLY A 360 28.68 0.12 -16.39
N ILE A 361 28.79 -0.44 -17.59
CA ILE A 361 28.04 -0.06 -18.78
C ILE A 361 27.29 -1.32 -19.24
N GLY A 362 26.04 -1.17 -19.63
CA GLY A 362 25.20 -2.27 -20.09
C GLY A 362 24.27 -1.87 -21.22
N ASN A 363 23.60 -2.88 -21.78
CA ASN A 363 22.54 -2.73 -22.77
C ASN A 363 21.26 -3.36 -22.21
N ASN A 364 20.10 -2.75 -22.45
CA ASN A 364 18.82 -3.24 -21.90
C ASN A 364 18.26 -4.49 -22.62
N GLY A 365 18.87 -4.91 -23.73
CA GLY A 365 18.52 -6.12 -24.49
C GLY A 365 19.16 -7.40 -23.96
N GLU A 366 20.09 -7.31 -23.02
CA GLU A 366 20.77 -8.45 -22.41
C GLU A 366 20.79 -8.37 -20.87
N LYS A 367 21.13 -9.48 -20.19
CA LYS A 367 21.32 -9.46 -18.73
C LYS A 367 22.49 -8.53 -18.41
N PHE A 368 22.22 -7.46 -17.69
CA PHE A 368 23.24 -6.61 -17.12
C PHE A 368 23.56 -7.04 -15.68
N THR A 369 24.83 -7.29 -15.39
CA THR A 369 25.36 -7.42 -14.02
C THR A 369 26.42 -6.33 -13.82
N SER A 370 26.20 -5.47 -12.83
CA SER A 370 27.15 -4.42 -12.42
C SER A 370 28.50 -4.98 -11.96
N ASN A 371 29.56 -4.17 -11.97
CA ASN A 371 30.90 -4.60 -11.53
C ASN A 371 30.92 -5.04 -10.06
N SER A 372 30.15 -4.38 -9.20
CA SER A 372 29.95 -4.74 -7.79
C SER A 372 29.03 -5.95 -7.61
N HIS A 373 28.31 -6.36 -8.66
CA HIS A 373 27.26 -7.38 -8.65
C HIS A 373 26.06 -7.02 -7.74
N ARG A 374 25.94 -5.77 -7.28
CA ARG A 374 24.83 -5.30 -6.46
C ARG A 374 23.59 -4.93 -7.27
N ILE A 375 23.76 -4.65 -8.55
CA ILE A 375 22.68 -4.41 -9.50
C ILE A 375 22.73 -5.46 -10.60
N VAL A 376 21.60 -6.15 -10.79
CA VAL A 376 21.32 -7.06 -11.90
C VAL A 376 19.97 -6.69 -12.50
N ILE A 377 19.94 -6.45 -13.81
CA ILE A 377 18.71 -6.11 -14.53
C ILE A 377 18.58 -7.05 -15.73
N LEU A 378 17.47 -7.77 -15.81
CA LEU A 378 17.17 -8.64 -16.94
C LEU A 378 16.44 -7.86 -18.05
N PRO A 379 16.51 -8.29 -19.32
CA PRO A 379 15.77 -7.64 -20.40
C PRO A 379 14.27 -7.50 -20.12
N GLU A 380 13.65 -8.53 -19.55
CA GLU A 380 12.23 -8.55 -19.18
C GLU A 380 11.88 -7.70 -17.96
N ASP A 381 12.87 -7.17 -17.23
CA ASP A 381 12.66 -6.30 -16.07
C ASP A 381 12.45 -4.83 -16.45
N TRP A 382 12.68 -4.49 -17.72
CA TRP A 382 12.46 -3.15 -18.23
C TRP A 382 11.00 -2.94 -18.63
N TRP A 383 10.41 -1.85 -18.13
CA TRP A 383 9.14 -1.35 -18.66
C TRP A 383 9.40 -0.14 -19.55
N LEU A 384 9.39 -0.36 -20.87
CA LEU A 384 9.68 0.69 -21.86
C LEU A 384 8.43 1.16 -22.62
N LYS A 385 7.29 0.52 -22.35
CA LYS A 385 6.01 0.86 -22.97
C LYS A 385 5.42 2.08 -22.28
N THR A 386 4.81 2.95 -23.07
CA THR A 386 4.05 4.11 -22.60
C THR A 386 2.55 3.88 -22.83
N VAL A 387 1.69 4.45 -21.97
CA VAL A 387 0.25 4.54 -22.26
C VAL A 387 -0.07 5.79 -23.07
N ASN A 388 -1.21 5.78 -23.75
CA ASN A 388 -1.82 6.94 -24.41
C ASN A 388 -0.95 7.61 -25.48
N TYR A 389 -0.18 6.82 -26.24
CA TYR A 389 0.70 7.33 -27.31
C TYR A 389 1.75 8.33 -26.82
N LYS A 390 2.03 8.41 -25.51
CA LYS A 390 3.14 9.23 -25.01
C LYS A 390 4.45 8.67 -25.56
N VAL A 391 5.36 9.52 -25.99
CA VAL A 391 6.71 9.07 -26.36
C VAL A 391 7.45 8.71 -25.08
N SER A 392 8.15 7.57 -25.06
CA SER A 392 9.01 7.19 -23.94
C SER A 392 9.99 8.32 -23.60
N PRO A 393 10.20 8.66 -22.32
CA PRO A 393 11.13 9.73 -21.93
C PRO A 393 12.60 9.36 -22.19
N ILE A 394 12.90 8.09 -22.46
CA ILE A 394 14.23 7.57 -22.74
C ILE A 394 14.83 8.28 -23.96
N LYS A 395 15.97 8.93 -23.73
CA LYS A 395 16.83 9.62 -24.70
C LYS A 395 18.24 9.70 -24.14
N PRO A 396 19.29 9.90 -24.96
CA PRO A 396 20.63 10.18 -24.44
C PRO A 396 20.62 11.28 -23.38
N GLY A 397 21.28 11.04 -22.25
CA GLY A 397 21.32 11.89 -21.06
C GLY A 397 20.11 11.79 -20.13
N TYR A 398 19.11 10.96 -20.44
CA TYR A 398 18.03 10.68 -19.48
C TYR A 398 18.57 9.91 -18.28
N GLN A 399 18.13 10.28 -17.08
CA GLN A 399 18.59 9.72 -15.83
C GLN A 399 17.45 9.00 -15.10
N LEU A 400 17.70 7.74 -14.75
CA LEU A 400 16.85 6.92 -13.89
C LEU A 400 17.53 6.78 -12.53
N ARG A 401 16.82 7.15 -11.47
CA ARG A 401 17.34 7.15 -10.09
C ARG A 401 16.50 6.25 -9.20
N PHE A 402 17.18 5.46 -8.38
CA PHE A 402 16.59 4.61 -7.35
C PHE A 402 17.58 4.44 -6.20
N SER A 403 17.16 3.84 -5.09
CA SER A 403 18.02 3.63 -3.93
C SER A 403 17.91 2.19 -3.46
N SER A 404 19.02 1.59 -3.04
CA SER A 404 19.01 0.46 -2.11
C SER A 404 18.91 1.04 -0.69
N LYS A 405 17.83 0.75 0.02
CA LYS A 405 17.56 1.29 1.35
C LYS A 405 17.78 0.23 2.42
N LEU A 406 18.52 0.58 3.47
CA LEU A 406 18.51 -0.17 4.71
C LEU A 406 17.18 0.08 5.44
N LEU A 407 16.49 -1.00 5.77
CA LEU A 407 15.23 -1.06 6.48
C LEU A 407 15.49 -1.37 7.97
N GLY A 408 16.40 -0.61 8.59
CA GLY A 408 16.82 -0.81 9.97
C GLY A 408 17.84 0.26 10.39
N THR A 409 18.39 0.13 11.59
CA THR A 409 19.41 1.06 12.08
C THR A 409 20.41 0.38 13.01
N ASP A 410 21.70 0.64 12.78
CA ASP A 410 22.78 0.11 13.62
C ASP A 410 22.87 0.82 14.96
N ILE A 411 22.41 2.07 15.01
CA ILE A 411 22.47 2.92 16.19
C ILE A 411 21.07 3.44 16.46
N TYR A 412 20.50 3.02 17.58
CA TYR A 412 19.31 3.65 18.11
C TYR A 412 19.68 5.05 18.62
N GLN A 413 19.02 6.03 18.03
CA GLN A 413 18.98 7.40 18.50
C GLN A 413 17.54 7.78 18.80
N LYS A 414 17.32 8.51 19.89
CA LYS A 414 15.99 8.96 20.28
C LYS A 414 15.34 9.76 19.13
N PRO A 415 14.16 9.35 18.65
CA PRO A 415 13.45 10.08 17.60
C PRO A 415 12.91 11.40 18.15
N LYS A 416 12.62 12.34 17.24
CA LYS A 416 11.96 13.60 17.61
C LYS A 416 10.61 13.32 18.28
N PHE A 417 10.30 14.10 19.32
CA PHE A 417 9.02 14.03 20.01
C PHE A 417 7.88 14.42 19.06
N ARG A 418 6.86 13.56 18.95
CA ARG A 418 5.69 13.76 18.06
C ARG A 418 4.44 14.28 18.79
N GLY A 419 4.52 14.57 20.09
CA GLY A 419 3.39 14.96 20.93
C GLY A 419 2.99 13.89 21.94
N PHE A 420 2.23 14.26 22.97
CA PHE A 420 1.90 13.36 24.09
C PHE A 420 0.91 12.25 23.72
N HIS A 421 0.22 12.38 22.59
CA HIS A 421 -0.74 11.40 22.07
C HIS A 421 -0.18 10.68 20.83
N ARG A 422 1.15 10.62 20.68
CA ARG A 422 1.79 9.94 19.56
C ARG A 422 3.05 9.24 20.03
N GLU A 423 3.14 7.96 19.71
CA GLU A 423 4.38 7.22 19.87
C GLU A 423 5.44 7.78 18.93
N SER A 424 6.62 8.02 19.48
CA SER A 424 7.82 8.18 18.67
C SER A 424 8.53 6.83 18.63
N THR A 425 8.62 6.23 17.45
CA THR A 425 9.23 4.91 17.25
C THR A 425 10.48 4.99 16.36
N VAL A 426 11.36 4.01 16.51
CA VAL A 426 12.51 3.78 15.63
C VAL A 426 12.44 2.34 15.13
N ILE A 427 12.51 2.16 13.82
CA ILE A 427 12.61 0.83 13.21
C ILE A 427 14.05 0.34 13.44
N LEU A 428 14.19 -0.72 14.22
CA LEU A 428 15.49 -1.36 14.48
C LEU A 428 15.85 -2.30 13.33
N ALA A 429 14.88 -3.08 12.87
CA ALA A 429 15.00 -3.97 11.71
C ALA A 429 13.61 -4.21 11.09
N GLN A 430 13.53 -4.31 9.77
CA GLN A 430 12.31 -4.57 9.01
C GLN A 430 12.66 -5.33 7.72
N GLY A 431 11.97 -6.44 7.50
CA GLY A 431 12.19 -7.31 6.35
C GLY A 431 13.04 -8.55 6.65
N LEU A 432 13.29 -8.86 7.93
CA LEU A 432 13.87 -10.14 8.33
C LEU A 432 13.04 -11.30 7.78
N THR A 433 13.65 -12.47 7.64
CA THR A 433 12.91 -13.73 7.56
C THR A 433 11.93 -13.85 8.73
N ASN A 434 10.75 -14.45 8.54
CA ASN A 434 9.76 -14.57 9.62
C ASN A 434 10.07 -15.78 10.51
N GLU A 435 11.25 -15.77 11.14
CA GLU A 435 11.76 -16.86 11.96
C GLU A 435 12.21 -16.38 13.35
N LYS A 436 12.90 -17.24 14.10
CA LYS A 436 13.41 -16.90 15.43
C LYS A 436 14.67 -16.05 15.30
N HIS A 437 14.70 -14.93 16.02
CA HIS A 437 15.82 -14.01 16.11
C HIS A 437 16.12 -13.61 17.56
N THR A 438 17.27 -12.96 17.74
CA THR A 438 17.69 -12.33 18.99
C THR A 438 17.98 -10.86 18.74
N LEU A 439 17.38 -9.98 19.55
CA LEU A 439 17.70 -8.56 19.63
C LEU A 439 18.61 -8.33 20.82
N THR A 440 19.73 -7.64 20.58
CA THR A 440 20.62 -7.11 21.64
C THR A 440 20.80 -5.61 21.45
N ILE A 441 20.61 -4.84 22.53
CA ILE A 441 20.82 -3.40 22.57
C ILE A 441 21.90 -3.08 23.60
N ILE A 442 22.95 -2.37 23.18
CA ILE A 442 24.12 -2.04 24.00
C ILE A 442 24.30 -0.50 24.04
N PRO A 443 24.21 0.17 25.20
CA PRO A 443 24.44 1.60 25.32
C PRO A 443 25.87 1.98 24.87
N ARG A 444 26.01 3.03 24.07
CA ARG A 444 27.33 3.53 23.61
C ARG A 444 28.06 4.37 24.64
N GLU A 445 27.30 4.94 25.56
CA GLU A 445 27.78 5.88 26.57
C GLU A 445 27.08 5.64 27.92
N SER A 446 27.67 6.19 28.97
CA SER A 446 27.05 6.19 30.29
C SER A 446 25.79 7.07 30.27
N GLY A 447 24.62 6.46 30.43
CA GLY A 447 23.36 7.19 30.45
C GLY A 447 22.17 6.27 30.27
N LYS A 448 20.96 6.81 30.44
CA LYS A 448 19.73 6.06 30.21
C LYS A 448 19.41 6.07 28.71
N VAL A 449 19.42 4.89 28.09
CA VAL A 449 18.91 4.70 26.73
C VAL A 449 17.39 4.90 26.76
N PRO A 450 16.82 5.86 26.00
CA PRO A 450 15.43 6.27 26.12
C PRO A 450 14.48 5.33 25.39
N ILE A 451 14.34 4.08 25.85
CA ILE A 451 13.39 3.08 25.32
C ILE A 451 12.41 2.67 26.42
N THR A 452 11.11 2.75 26.14
CA THR A 452 10.06 2.27 27.06
C THR A 452 9.57 0.87 26.73
N ALA A 453 9.61 0.49 25.45
CA ALA A 453 9.13 -0.81 25.01
C ALA A 453 9.73 -1.20 23.65
N ILE A 454 9.72 -2.50 23.37
CA ILE A 454 10.08 -3.09 22.08
C ILE A 454 8.84 -3.72 21.46
N ARG A 455 8.53 -3.39 20.21
CA ARG A 455 7.40 -3.96 19.47
C ARG A 455 7.91 -4.89 18.38
N ILE A 456 7.40 -6.12 18.37
CA ILE A 456 7.70 -7.17 17.41
C ILE A 456 6.50 -7.37 16.50
N TYR A 457 6.76 -7.57 15.21
CA TYR A 457 5.76 -7.89 14.20
C TYR A 457 6.06 -9.24 13.59
N LYS A 458 5.07 -10.13 13.64
CA LYS A 458 5.12 -11.50 13.16
C LYS A 458 4.01 -11.73 12.15
N PRO A 459 4.31 -11.66 10.84
CA PRO A 459 3.35 -12.03 9.80
C PRO A 459 2.70 -13.40 10.10
N PRO A 460 1.39 -13.54 9.88
CA PRO A 460 0.63 -14.70 10.37
C PRO A 460 0.95 -16.00 9.64
N LEU A 461 1.45 -15.95 8.40
CA LEU A 461 1.74 -17.14 7.61
C LEU A 461 3.22 -17.42 7.47
N ASP A 462 3.54 -18.71 7.47
CA ASP A 462 4.86 -19.26 7.22
C ASP A 462 5.00 -19.57 5.72
N PRO A 463 5.92 -18.90 5.00
CA PRO A 463 6.16 -19.15 3.58
C PRO A 463 6.39 -20.62 3.23
N ALA A 464 7.03 -21.39 4.11
CA ALA A 464 7.37 -22.79 3.87
C ALA A 464 6.14 -23.73 3.88
N LYS A 465 4.98 -23.25 4.34
CA LYS A 465 3.74 -24.02 4.46
C LYS A 465 2.67 -23.60 3.45
N LEU A 466 3.01 -22.67 2.55
CA LEU A 466 2.06 -22.17 1.57
C LEU A 466 1.90 -23.16 0.41
N ASN A 467 0.65 -23.44 0.07
CA ASN A 467 0.27 -24.10 -1.16
C ASN A 467 -0.82 -23.27 -1.84
N LEU A 468 -0.69 -23.11 -3.16
CA LEU A 468 -1.77 -22.55 -3.96
C LEU A 468 -2.97 -23.47 -3.88
N GLU A 469 -4.15 -22.88 -3.96
CA GLU A 469 -5.35 -23.67 -4.09
C GLU A 469 -5.48 -24.22 -5.50
N GLU A 470 -5.62 -25.54 -5.61
CA GLU A 470 -5.91 -26.21 -6.87
C GLU A 470 -7.35 -25.92 -7.29
N ILE A 471 -7.53 -24.79 -7.98
CA ILE A 471 -8.81 -24.36 -8.54
C ILE A 471 -8.70 -24.42 -10.06
N ASN A 472 -9.54 -25.26 -10.68
CA ASN A 472 -9.73 -25.28 -12.13
C ASN A 472 -10.96 -24.42 -12.51
N PRO A 473 -10.75 -23.23 -13.14
CA PRO A 473 -11.85 -22.35 -13.52
C PRO A 473 -12.77 -22.99 -14.56
N GLU A 474 -12.23 -23.75 -15.52
CA GLU A 474 -13.00 -24.37 -16.61
C GLU A 474 -13.98 -25.40 -16.04
N GLN A 475 -13.51 -26.26 -15.13
CA GLN A 475 -14.36 -27.24 -14.45
C GLN A 475 -15.51 -26.56 -13.69
N TRP A 476 -15.21 -25.49 -12.94
CA TRP A 476 -16.25 -24.75 -12.20
C TRP A 476 -17.29 -24.13 -13.15
N ILE A 477 -16.83 -23.55 -14.26
CA ILE A 477 -17.69 -22.94 -15.28
C ILE A 477 -18.60 -24.00 -15.91
N GLU A 478 -18.06 -25.17 -16.27
CA GLU A 478 -18.84 -26.29 -16.82
C GLU A 478 -19.91 -26.79 -15.84
N GLU A 479 -19.55 -26.99 -14.57
CA GLU A 479 -20.48 -27.46 -13.54
C GLU A 479 -21.62 -26.47 -13.30
N LYS A 480 -21.32 -25.16 -13.27
CA LYS A 480 -22.35 -24.11 -13.18
C LYS A 480 -23.22 -24.03 -14.42
N GLY A 481 -22.65 -24.17 -15.62
CA GLY A 481 -23.39 -24.23 -16.87
C GLY A 481 -24.38 -25.40 -16.92
N LYS A 482 -24.01 -26.56 -16.34
CA LYS A 482 -24.91 -27.72 -16.19
C LYS A 482 -26.06 -27.46 -15.21
N ARG A 483 -25.80 -26.76 -14.10
CA ARG A 483 -26.83 -26.43 -13.07
C ARG A 483 -27.83 -25.35 -13.50
N MET A 484 -27.54 -24.53 -14.52
CA MET A 484 -28.48 -23.54 -15.04
C MET A 484 -29.37 -24.08 -16.18
N LYS A 485 -29.05 -25.25 -16.74
CA LYS A 485 -29.82 -25.92 -17.80
C LYS A 485 -30.82 -26.96 -17.28
N ASN A 486 -30.71 -27.30 -16.00
CA ASN A 486 -31.66 -28.11 -15.23
C ASN A 486 -32.43 -27.20 -14.29
#